data_AF-A0A538ENF1-F1
#
_entry.id   AF-A0A538ENF1-F1
#
_cell.length_a   1.000
_cell.length_b   1.000
_cell.length_c   1.000
_cell.angle_alpha   90.00
_cell.angle_beta   90.00
_cell.angle_gamma   90.00
#
_symmetry.space_group_name_H-M   'P 1'
#
loop_
_entity.id
_entity.type
_entity.pdbx_description
1 polymer ?
#
loop_
_entity_poly.entity_id
_entity_poly.type
_entity_poly.pdbx_seq_one_letter_code
_entity_poly.pdbx_strand_id
1 'polypeptide(L)'
;MTQPAHGAAPATELPLRPQDELECRRCEVHCDKVVYPSACIDRACPFLYAFQEFGHTYIGCMQKVYGVEIDLEMLREAEAHREGFGAMRATRAPLPMCRVEIEECFGSERSGDIGCVNPEFHELPVGRPTFKVFAQLTD
;
A
#
# COMPACT_ATOMS: atom_id res chain seq x y z
N MET A 1 39.25 21.94 30.72
CA MET A 1 38.80 20.54 30.86
C MET A 1 37.64 20.36 29.91
N THR A 2 37.87 19.63 28.83
CA THR A 2 37.01 19.54 27.63
C THR A 2 35.99 18.41 27.81
N GLN A 3 34.71 18.68 27.58
CA GLN A 3 33.64 17.66 27.57
C GLN A 3 33.83 16.68 26.40
N PRO A 4 33.56 15.37 26.58
CA PRO A 4 33.51 14.45 25.47
C PRO A 4 32.16 14.57 24.76
N ALA A 5 32.21 14.82 23.44
CA ALA A 5 31.05 14.75 22.57
C ALA A 5 30.59 13.30 22.44
N HIS A 6 29.33 13.01 22.79
CA HIS A 6 28.71 11.72 22.50
C HIS A 6 28.46 11.64 21.00
N GLY A 7 29.33 10.91 20.29
CA GLY A 7 29.12 10.57 18.89
C GLY A 7 27.92 9.64 18.76
N ALA A 8 26.89 10.08 18.05
CA ALA A 8 25.81 9.19 17.62
C ALA A 8 26.43 8.07 16.78
N ALA A 9 26.24 6.82 17.19
CA ALA A 9 26.64 5.68 16.39
C ALA A 9 25.96 5.77 15.00
N PRO A 10 26.66 5.42 13.91
CA PRO A 10 26.05 5.40 12.60
C PRO A 10 24.86 4.44 12.64
N ALA A 11 23.69 4.91 12.19
CA ALA A 11 22.53 4.05 12.02
C ALA A 11 22.96 2.88 11.12
N THR A 12 23.02 1.68 11.66
CA THR A 12 23.13 0.47 10.84
C THR A 12 21.97 0.53 9.86
N GLU A 13 22.25 0.56 8.56
CA GLU A 13 21.21 0.44 7.54
C GLU A 13 20.46 -0.86 7.84
N LEU A 14 19.26 -0.74 8.41
CA LEU A 14 18.38 -1.89 8.52
C LEU A 14 18.18 -2.40 7.08
N PRO A 15 18.32 -3.70 6.83
CA PRO A 15 18.04 -4.27 5.52
C PRO A 15 16.54 -4.17 5.29
N LEU A 16 16.06 -3.00 4.86
CA LEU A 16 14.73 -2.81 4.35
C LEU A 16 14.64 -3.72 3.13
N ARG A 17 13.89 -4.81 3.24
CA ARG A 17 13.49 -5.60 2.08
C ARG A 17 12.35 -4.82 1.41
N PRO A 18 12.56 -4.21 0.23
CA PRO A 18 11.46 -3.59 -0.47
C PRO A 18 10.42 -4.69 -0.73
N GLN A 19 9.24 -4.55 -0.14
CA GLN A 19 8.14 -5.46 -0.42
C GLN A 19 7.53 -5.00 -1.74
N ASP A 20 8.05 -5.53 -2.83
CA ASP A 20 7.50 -5.32 -4.18
C ASP A 20 6.47 -6.39 -4.54
N GLU A 21 6.35 -7.46 -3.72
CA GLU A 21 5.37 -8.53 -3.92
C GLU A 21 3.95 -8.00 -3.88
N LEU A 22 3.12 -8.35 -4.85
CA LEU A 22 1.72 -7.90 -4.93
C LEU A 22 0.77 -8.81 -4.16
N GLU A 23 1.22 -10.01 -3.82
CA GLU A 23 0.46 -11.02 -3.09
C GLU A 23 1.39 -11.79 -2.14
N CYS A 24 0.85 -12.20 -1.00
CA CYS A 24 1.52 -13.09 -0.05
C CYS A 24 0.83 -14.45 -0.05
N ARG A 25 1.60 -15.51 -0.32
CA ARG A 25 1.11 -16.90 -0.31
C ARG A 25 1.81 -17.80 0.71
N ARG A 26 2.43 -17.22 1.73
CA ARG A 26 3.18 -18.01 2.74
C ARG A 26 2.27 -18.71 3.75
N CYS A 27 1.04 -18.25 3.89
CA CYS A 27 -0.02 -18.90 4.66
C CYS A 27 -0.97 -19.64 3.71
N GLU A 28 -1.84 -20.51 4.27
CA GLU A 28 -2.95 -21.14 3.52
C GLU A 28 -4.00 -20.14 3.00
N VAL A 29 -3.99 -18.93 3.57
CA VAL A 29 -4.76 -17.78 3.11
C VAL A 29 -3.85 -16.70 2.57
N HIS A 30 -4.34 -15.98 1.56
CA HIS A 30 -3.50 -15.07 0.77
C HIS A 30 -3.92 -13.62 0.98
N CYS A 31 -2.93 -12.76 1.19
CA CYS A 31 -3.15 -11.32 1.26
C CYS A 31 -2.74 -10.69 -0.07
N ASP A 32 -3.44 -9.64 -0.49
CA ASP A 32 -3.17 -8.92 -1.72
C ASP A 32 -2.85 -7.45 -1.42
N LYS A 33 -1.92 -6.87 -2.18
CA LYS A 33 -1.78 -5.42 -2.24
C LYS A 33 -2.91 -4.84 -3.07
N VAL A 34 -3.57 -3.86 -2.50
CA VAL A 34 -4.69 -3.16 -3.13
C VAL A 34 -4.40 -1.67 -3.23
N VAL A 35 -5.02 -1.03 -4.22
CA VAL A 35 -4.95 0.40 -4.49
C VAL A 35 -6.34 1.00 -4.58
N TYR A 36 -6.44 2.30 -4.31
CA TYR A 36 -7.70 3.04 -4.31
C TYR A 36 -7.77 4.00 -5.50
N PRO A 37 -8.58 3.71 -6.53
CA PRO A 37 -8.67 4.56 -7.72
C PRO A 37 -9.21 5.96 -7.43
N SER A 38 -10.08 6.12 -6.43
CA SER A 38 -10.55 7.44 -5.97
C SER A 38 -9.39 8.35 -5.56
N ALA A 39 -8.37 7.79 -4.89
CA ALA A 39 -7.17 8.55 -4.52
C ALA A 39 -6.35 9.02 -5.74
N CYS A 40 -6.49 8.39 -6.92
CA CYS A 40 -5.86 8.90 -8.14
C CYS A 40 -6.50 10.22 -8.60
N ILE A 41 -7.82 10.38 -8.41
CA ILE A 41 -8.54 11.62 -8.72
C ILE A 41 -8.21 12.69 -7.68
N ASP A 42 -8.36 12.36 -6.39
CA ASP A 42 -8.17 13.31 -5.29
C ASP A 42 -6.77 13.94 -5.27
N ARG A 43 -5.77 13.16 -5.68
CA ARG A 43 -4.37 13.58 -5.72
C ARG A 43 -3.93 14.14 -7.08
N ALA A 44 -4.84 14.23 -8.05
CA ALA A 44 -4.53 14.59 -9.43
C ALA A 44 -3.32 13.80 -9.97
N CYS A 45 -3.39 12.46 -9.86
CA CYS A 45 -2.29 11.58 -10.23
C CYS A 45 -1.85 11.85 -11.69
N PRO A 46 -0.55 12.12 -11.95
CA PRO A 46 -0.05 12.46 -13.29
C PRO A 46 -0.12 11.28 -14.26
N PHE A 47 -0.34 10.06 -13.75
CA PHE A 47 -0.49 8.85 -14.55
C PHE A 47 -1.95 8.43 -14.73
N LEU A 48 -2.91 9.19 -14.22
CA LEU A 48 -4.32 8.97 -14.48
C LEU A 48 -4.64 9.50 -15.89
N TYR A 49 -5.13 8.63 -16.77
CA TYR A 49 -5.67 9.05 -18.06
C TYR A 49 -7.19 8.94 -18.06
N ALA A 50 -7.82 9.71 -18.93
CA ALA A 50 -9.25 9.64 -19.20
C ALA A 50 -9.50 9.60 -20.71
N PHE A 51 -10.53 8.88 -21.12
CA PHE A 51 -11.02 8.85 -22.50
C PHE A 51 -12.53 8.68 -22.51
N GLN A 52 -13.16 9.00 -23.64
CA GLN A 52 -14.61 8.86 -23.82
C GLN A 52 -14.91 7.73 -24.79
N GLU A 53 -15.82 6.84 -24.42
CA GLU A 53 -16.33 5.77 -25.27
C GLU A 53 -17.76 5.43 -24.86
N PHE A 54 -18.61 5.05 -25.82
CA PHE A 54 -20.02 4.68 -25.58
C PHE A 54 -20.86 5.72 -24.78
N GLY A 55 -20.47 7.00 -24.79
CA GLY A 55 -21.14 8.06 -24.03
C GLY A 55 -20.68 8.19 -22.58
N HIS A 56 -19.70 7.39 -22.16
CA HIS A 56 -19.13 7.37 -20.81
C HIS A 56 -17.70 7.91 -20.82
N THR A 57 -17.27 8.48 -19.69
CA THR A 57 -15.87 8.82 -19.46
C THR A 57 -15.23 7.72 -18.64
N TYR A 58 -14.24 7.05 -19.21
CA TYR A 58 -13.47 6.03 -18.53
C TYR A 58 -12.14 6.61 -18.07
N ILE A 59 -11.68 6.18 -16.90
CA ILE A 59 -10.36 6.50 -16.37
C ILE A 59 -9.50 5.24 -16.20
N GLY A 60 -8.19 5.39 -16.33
CA GLY A 60 -7.26 4.30 -16.13
C GLY A 60 -5.88 4.76 -15.68
N CYS A 61 -5.06 3.81 -15.25
CA CYS A 61 -3.68 4.07 -14.85
C CYS A 61 -2.74 3.80 -16.02
N MET A 62 -1.98 4.81 -16.48
CA MET A 62 -0.96 4.63 -17.53
C MET A 62 0.10 3.60 -17.13
N GLN A 63 0.42 3.51 -15.84
CA GLN A 63 1.38 2.55 -15.29
C GLN A 63 0.81 1.14 -15.13
N LYS A 64 -0.51 0.97 -15.32
CA LYS A 64 -1.25 -0.29 -15.13
C LYS A 64 -1.04 -0.91 -13.74
N VAL A 65 -0.98 -0.06 -12.72
CA VAL A 65 -0.97 -0.49 -11.30
C VAL A 65 -2.25 -1.24 -10.98
N TYR A 66 -3.38 -0.84 -11.55
CA TYR A 66 -4.59 -1.64 -11.69
C TYR A 66 -4.88 -1.84 -13.19
N GLY A 67 -5.42 -3.01 -13.53
CA GLY A 67 -5.53 -3.48 -14.91
C GLY A 67 -6.76 -3.02 -15.68
N VAL A 68 -7.75 -2.44 -15.01
CA VAL A 68 -9.06 -2.10 -15.59
C VAL A 68 -9.25 -0.60 -15.77
N GLU A 69 -9.99 -0.23 -16.79
CA GLU A 69 -10.58 1.09 -16.97
C GLU A 69 -11.91 1.18 -16.20
N ILE A 70 -12.14 2.29 -15.51
CA ILE A 70 -13.30 2.48 -14.63
C ILE A 70 -14.16 3.60 -15.18
N ASP A 71 -15.47 3.41 -15.21
CA ASP A 71 -16.41 4.50 -15.49
C ASP A 71 -16.31 5.56 -14.38
N LEU A 72 -16.00 6.79 -14.78
CA LEU A 72 -15.78 7.91 -13.85
C LEU A 72 -17.04 8.31 -13.09
N GLU A 73 -18.21 8.21 -13.72
CA GLU A 73 -19.48 8.55 -13.09
C GLU A 73 -19.85 7.48 -12.06
N MET A 74 -19.76 6.20 -12.42
CA MET A 74 -19.99 5.10 -11.47
C MET A 74 -19.03 5.14 -10.29
N LEU A 75 -17.76 5.48 -10.53
CA LEU A 75 -16.78 5.68 -9.45
C LEU A 75 -17.23 6.78 -8.49
N ARG A 76 -17.68 7.93 -9.01
CA ARG A 76 -18.13 9.06 -8.17
C ARG A 76 -19.42 8.73 -7.42
N GLU A 77 -20.35 8.03 -8.05
CA GLU A 77 -21.57 7.55 -7.41
C GLU A 77 -21.23 6.61 -6.25
N ALA A 78 -20.33 5.65 -6.46
CA ALA A 78 -19.88 4.73 -5.42
C ALA A 78 -19.19 5.45 -4.26
N GLU A 79 -18.30 6.42 -4.54
CA GLU A 79 -17.63 7.23 -3.52
C GLU A 79 -18.58 8.11 -2.69
N ALA A 80 -19.77 8.43 -3.22
CA ALA A 80 -20.78 9.18 -2.46
C ALA A 80 -21.50 8.31 -1.41
N HIS A 81 -21.44 6.99 -1.54
CA HIS A 81 -21.99 6.06 -0.55
C HIS A 81 -21.03 5.86 0.62
N ARG A 82 -21.57 5.44 1.77
CA ARG A 82 -20.78 5.23 3.01
C ARG A 82 -19.63 4.23 2.85
N GLU A 83 -19.77 3.30 1.90
CA GLU A 83 -18.81 2.22 1.65
C GLU A 83 -17.70 2.62 0.67
N GLY A 84 -17.91 3.68 -0.12
CA GLY A 84 -17.03 4.06 -1.21
C GLY A 84 -17.05 3.09 -2.40
N PHE A 85 -16.15 3.29 -3.36
CA PHE A 85 -15.94 2.37 -4.48
C PHE A 85 -15.20 1.08 -4.09
N GLY A 86 -14.37 1.17 -3.05
CA GLY A 86 -13.55 0.06 -2.58
C GLY A 86 -12.16 0.00 -3.22
N ALA A 87 -11.36 -0.94 -2.73
CA ALA A 87 -9.99 -1.15 -3.19
C ALA A 87 -9.95 -2.09 -4.39
N MET A 88 -8.92 -1.95 -5.22
CA MET A 88 -8.66 -2.84 -6.35
C MET A 88 -7.31 -3.52 -6.19
N ARG A 89 -7.25 -4.82 -6.48
CA ARG A 89 -6.00 -5.57 -6.50
C ARG A 89 -4.98 -4.92 -7.43
N ALA A 90 -3.77 -4.72 -6.91
CA ALA A 90 -2.65 -4.24 -7.69
C ALA A 90 -2.16 -5.34 -8.64
N THR A 91 -2.05 -5.01 -9.92
CA THR A 91 -1.51 -5.90 -10.98
C THR A 91 -0.06 -5.59 -11.31
N ARG A 92 0.46 -4.45 -10.83
CA ARG A 92 1.87 -4.04 -10.93
C ARG A 92 2.29 -3.31 -9.65
N ALA A 93 3.61 -3.21 -9.43
CA ALA A 93 4.19 -2.48 -8.31
C ALA A 93 3.62 -1.06 -8.23
N PRO A 94 2.92 -0.70 -7.13
CA PRO A 94 2.43 0.65 -6.93
C PRO A 94 3.58 1.66 -6.85
N LEU A 95 3.33 2.87 -7.34
CA LEU A 95 4.30 3.97 -7.21
C LEU A 95 4.22 4.62 -5.82
N PRO A 96 5.26 5.34 -5.37
CA PRO A 96 5.27 6.00 -4.05
C PRO A 96 4.09 6.94 -3.76
N MET A 97 3.44 7.45 -4.81
CA MET A 97 2.28 8.35 -4.71
C MET A 97 0.93 7.62 -4.63
N CYS A 98 0.90 6.32 -4.94
CA CYS A 98 -0.32 5.51 -4.88
C CYS A 98 -0.80 5.39 -3.42
N ARG A 99 -2.12 5.43 -3.22
CA ARG A 99 -2.69 4.96 -1.95
C ARG A 99 -2.74 3.43 -2.02
N VAL A 100 -1.93 2.79 -1.19
CA VAL A 100 -1.76 1.33 -1.14
C VAL A 100 -2.11 0.85 0.25
N GLU A 101 -2.88 -0.23 0.31
CA GLU A 101 -3.16 -0.97 1.54
C GLU A 101 -2.99 -2.47 1.26
N ILE A 102 -3.06 -3.28 2.31
CA ILE A 102 -3.08 -4.73 2.18
C ILE A 102 -4.47 -5.21 2.56
N GLU A 103 -5.11 -5.89 1.62
CA GLU A 103 -6.34 -6.62 1.89
C GLU A 103 -5.96 -7.91 2.62
N GLU A 104 -6.23 -7.92 3.92
CA GLU A 104 -5.99 -9.09 4.77
C GLU A 104 -7.11 -10.11 4.55
N CYS A 105 -6.76 -11.37 4.24
CA CYS A 105 -7.77 -12.42 4.07
C CYS A 105 -8.59 -12.66 5.35
N PHE A 106 -7.93 -12.51 6.50
CA PHE A 106 -8.60 -12.43 7.79
C PHE A 106 -7.97 -11.29 8.58
N GLY A 107 -8.80 -10.42 9.18
CA GLY A 107 -8.30 -9.36 10.04
C GLY A 107 -7.50 -9.91 11.23
N SER A 108 -6.61 -9.08 11.78
CA SER A 108 -5.72 -9.38 12.92
C SER A 108 -6.31 -10.21 14.07
N GLU A 109 -7.63 -10.17 14.27
CA GLU A 109 -8.41 -10.89 15.28
C GLU A 109 -8.47 -12.42 15.05
N ARG A 110 -8.26 -12.87 13.80
CA ARG A 110 -8.25 -14.27 13.38
C ARG A 110 -6.85 -14.84 13.15
N SER A 111 -5.82 -14.12 13.60
CA SER A 111 -4.43 -14.59 13.55
C SER A 111 -4.20 -15.89 14.32
N GLY A 112 -5.13 -16.33 15.18
CA GLY A 112 -5.17 -17.68 15.77
C GLY A 112 -3.85 -18.18 16.38
N ASP A 113 -3.68 -19.49 16.49
CA ASP A 113 -2.47 -20.13 17.04
C ASP A 113 -1.30 -20.19 16.04
N ILE A 114 -1.55 -20.00 14.74
CA ILE A 114 -0.54 -20.11 13.66
C ILE A 114 0.09 -18.74 13.34
N GLY A 115 -0.65 -17.64 13.51
CA GLY A 115 -0.17 -16.30 13.22
C GLY A 115 0.08 -16.04 11.73
N CYS A 116 0.27 -14.76 11.36
CA CYS A 116 0.87 -14.42 10.08
C CYS A 116 2.34 -14.87 10.08
N VAL A 117 2.73 -15.75 9.13
CA VAL A 117 4.12 -16.22 9.00
C VAL A 117 4.98 -15.30 8.12
N ASN A 118 4.40 -14.19 7.64
CA ASN A 118 5.08 -13.16 6.85
C ASN A 118 4.64 -11.74 7.25
N PRO A 119 4.89 -11.31 8.50
CA PRO A 119 4.47 -9.99 8.96
C PRO A 119 5.09 -8.85 8.14
N GLU A 120 6.29 -9.07 7.59
CA GLU A 120 6.98 -8.12 6.71
C GLU A 120 6.16 -7.77 5.46
N PHE A 121 5.24 -8.63 5.01
CA PHE A 121 4.38 -8.30 3.86
C PHE A 121 3.54 -7.04 4.11
N HIS A 122 3.12 -6.81 5.36
CA HIS A 122 2.34 -5.65 5.80
C HIS A 122 3.16 -4.36 5.89
N GLU A 123 4.47 -4.44 5.66
CA GLU A 123 5.34 -3.27 5.62
C GLU A 123 5.23 -2.57 4.26
N LEU A 124 4.84 -1.30 4.29
CA LEU A 124 4.70 -0.45 3.09
C LEU A 124 6.07 -0.15 2.43
N PRO A 125 6.08 0.14 1.12
CA PRO A 125 7.31 0.35 0.36
C PRO A 125 8.13 1.57 0.83
N VAL A 126 9.42 1.54 0.46
CA VAL A 126 10.53 2.34 0.99
C VAL A 126 10.24 3.85 1.04
N GLY A 127 10.38 4.45 2.23
CA GLY A 127 10.22 5.89 2.47
C GLY A 127 9.65 6.28 3.84
N ARG A 128 9.15 5.30 4.61
CA ARG A 128 8.75 5.45 6.01
C ARG A 128 9.28 4.25 6.81
N PRO A 129 9.86 4.43 8.00
CA PRO A 129 10.17 3.31 8.87
C PRO A 129 8.85 2.67 9.34
N THR A 130 8.61 1.42 8.99
CA THR A 130 7.33 0.72 9.22
C THR A 130 7.38 -0.26 10.40
N PHE A 131 8.50 -0.38 11.10
CA PHE A 131 8.60 -1.19 12.32
C PHE A 131 8.27 -0.35 13.58
N LYS A 132 7.52 -0.96 14.50
CA LYS A 132 7.25 -0.37 15.82
C LYS A 132 8.47 -0.58 16.73
N VAL A 133 9.20 0.49 17.05
CA VAL A 133 10.23 0.43 18.11
C VAL A 133 9.52 0.26 19.45
N PHE A 134 9.60 -0.93 20.04
CA PHE A 134 8.95 -1.24 21.31
C PHE A 134 9.90 -1.26 22.52
N ALA A 135 11.21 -1.29 22.27
CA ALA A 135 12.21 -1.17 23.32
C ALA A 135 13.53 -0.64 22.75
N GLN A 136 14.22 0.15 23.56
CA GLN A 136 15.60 0.57 23.33
C GLN A 136 16.42 -0.03 24.48
N LEU A 137 17.31 -0.98 24.18
CA LEU A 137 18.24 -1.50 25.18
C LEU A 137 19.31 -0.44 25.38
N THR A 138 19.44 0.02 26.62
CA THR A 138 20.58 0.83 27.06
C THR A 138 21.59 -0.17 27.61
N ASP A 139 22.86 -0.06 27.20
CA ASP A 139 23.96 -0.82 27.84
C ASP A 139 24.06 -0.49 29.34
#